data_AF-A0A7X8X473-F1
#
_entry.id   AF-A0A7X8X473-F1
#
_cell.length_a   1.000
_cell.length_b   1.000
_cell.length_c   1.000
_cell.angle_alpha   90.00
_cell.angle_beta   90.00
_cell.angle_gamma   90.00
#
_symmetry.space_group_name_H-M   'P 1'
#
loop_
_entity.id
_entity.type
_entity.pdbx_description
1 polymer ?
#
loop_
_entity_poly.entity_id
_entity_poly.type
_entity_poly.pdbx_seq_one_letter_code
_entity_poly.pdbx_strand_id
1 'polypeptide(L)' 'MPKATMMASVDLKLAQAYVPDQPYERLFPLDEALERGTIFPSLYRPYKPKK' A
#
# COMPACT_ATOMS: atom_id res chain seq x y z
N MET A 1 -14.30 -0.95 42.07
CA MET A 1 -13.54 -1.79 41.10
C MET A 1 -13.89 -1.30 39.70
N PRO A 2 -12.93 -0.89 38.87
CA PRO A 2 -13.26 -0.38 37.53
C PRO A 2 -13.84 -1.53 36.70
N LYS A 3 -15.04 -1.32 36.15
CA LYS A 3 -15.73 -2.24 35.25
C LYS A 3 -14.85 -2.48 34.03
N ALA A 4 -14.59 -3.75 33.70
CA ALA A 4 -14.05 -4.11 32.40
C ALA A 4 -15.00 -3.56 31.33
N THR A 5 -14.56 -2.52 30.61
CA THR A 5 -15.22 -2.06 29.40
C THR A 5 -15.16 -3.22 28.41
N MET A 6 -16.28 -3.93 28.28
CA MET A 6 -16.49 -4.91 27.22
C MET A 6 -16.31 -4.17 25.90
N MET A 7 -15.15 -4.32 25.27
CA MET A 7 -15.00 -3.94 23.87
C MET A 7 -15.97 -4.85 23.12
N ALA A 8 -17.08 -4.28 22.65
CA ALA A 8 -17.97 -4.98 21.74
C ALA A 8 -17.09 -5.61 20.66
N SER A 9 -17.21 -6.93 20.48
CA SER A 9 -16.55 -7.66 19.41
C SER A 9 -17.08 -7.09 18.10
N VAL A 10 -16.43 -6.05 17.61
CA VAL A 10 -16.69 -5.51 16.29
C VAL A 10 -16.32 -6.64 15.33
N ASP A 11 -17.27 -7.11 14.52
CA ASP A 11 -17.03 -8.09 13.46
C ASP A 11 -16.11 -7.46 12.40
N LEU A 12 -14.83 -7.36 12.73
CA LEU A 12 -13.80 -6.83 11.85
C LEU A 12 -13.49 -7.88 10.80
N LYS A 13 -13.61 -7.49 9.53
CA LYS A 13 -13.17 -8.33 8.42
C LYS A 13 -11.67 -8.56 8.55
N LEU A 14 -11.27 -9.82 8.44
CA LEU A 14 -9.86 -10.19 8.36
C LEU A 14 -9.21 -9.52 7.13
N ALA A 15 -7.93 -9.14 7.26
CA ALA A 15 -7.16 -8.66 6.13
C ALA A 15 -7.06 -9.77 5.08
N GLN A 16 -7.36 -9.43 3.83
CA GLN A 16 -7.25 -10.34 2.69
C GLN A 16 -6.07 -9.92 1.82
N ALA A 17 -5.27 -10.90 1.38
CA ALA A 17 -4.30 -10.67 0.34
C ALA A 17 -5.05 -10.49 -0.99
N TYR A 18 -4.74 -9.44 -1.71
CA TYR A 18 -5.32 -9.14 -3.02
C TYR A 18 -4.21 -8.79 -4.00
N VAL A 19 -4.29 -9.36 -5.20
CA VAL A 19 -3.42 -9.04 -6.32
C VAL A 19 -4.26 -8.23 -7.31
N PRO A 20 -4.01 -6.91 -7.48
CA PRO A 20 -4.73 -6.11 -8.45
C PRO A 20 -4.37 -6.51 -9.88
N ASP A 21 -5.34 -6.38 -10.80
CA ASP A 21 -5.05 -6.39 -12.23
C ASP A 21 -4.11 -5.23 -12.56
N GLN A 22 -2.89 -5.55 -13.00
CA GLN A 22 -1.89 -4.56 -13.37
C GLN A 22 -1.77 -4.51 -14.90
N PRO A 23 -2.32 -3.46 -15.56
CA PRO A 23 -2.21 -3.34 -17.01
C PRO A 23 -0.74 -3.12 -17.42
N TYR A 24 -0.37 -3.63 -18.59
CA TYR A 24 0.92 -3.31 -19.17
C TYR A 24 0.92 -1.87 -19.68
N GLU A 25 1.89 -1.09 -19.23
CA GLU A 25 2.02 0.34 -19.53
C GLU A 25 3.44 0.68 -20.01
N ARG A 26 3.69 1.97 -20.28
CA ARG A 26 5.04 2.43 -20.61
C ARG A 26 5.96 2.21 -19.41
N LEU A 27 7.14 1.68 -19.67
CA LEU A 27 8.15 1.44 -18.65
C LEU A 27 9.07 2.65 -18.52
N PHE A 28 9.59 2.87 -17.31
CA PHE A 28 10.73 3.77 -17.15
C PHE A 28 11.96 3.19 -17.88
N PRO A 29 12.82 4.04 -18.44
CA PRO A 29 14.20 3.69 -18.75
C PRO A 29 14.90 3.05 -17.54
N LEU A 30 15.91 2.21 -17.79
CA LEU A 30 16.54 1.39 -16.76
C LEU A 30 17.19 2.23 -15.64
N ASP A 31 17.89 3.30 -16.02
CA ASP A 31 18.51 4.26 -15.12
C ASP A 31 17.46 4.91 -14.19
N GLU A 32 16.37 5.40 -14.75
CA GLU A 32 15.27 6.00 -13.99
C GLU A 32 14.55 4.96 -13.10
N ALA A 33 14.37 3.74 -13.58
CA ALA A 33 13.74 2.66 -12.81
C ALA A 33 14.55 2.28 -11.57
N LEU A 34 15.88 2.23 -11.70
CA LEU A 34 16.79 1.95 -10.59
C LEU A 34 16.76 3.06 -9.53
N GLU A 35 16.73 4.33 -9.95
CA GLU A 35 16.60 5.47 -9.04
C GLU A 35 15.26 5.48 -8.30
N ARG A 36 14.17 5.13 -8.99
CA ARG A 36 12.80 5.16 -8.45
C ARG A 36 12.44 3.92 -7.64
N GLY A 37 13.18 2.82 -7.80
CA GLY A 37 12.90 1.53 -7.17
C GLY A 37 11.71 0.77 -7.78
N THR A 38 11.25 1.18 -8.96
CA THR A 38 10.19 0.51 -9.73
C THR A 38 10.35 0.81 -11.22
N ILE A 39 10.11 -0.18 -12.08
CA ILE A 39 10.06 0.01 -13.54
C ILE A 39 8.69 0.52 -14.02
N PHE A 40 7.65 0.36 -13.19
CA PHE A 40 6.27 0.70 -13.51
C PHE A 40 5.93 2.10 -12.97
N PRO A 41 5.61 3.08 -13.84
CA PRO A 41 5.19 4.42 -13.43
C PRO A 41 3.99 4.44 -12.50
N SER A 42 3.00 3.59 -12.72
CA SER A 42 1.78 3.51 -11.89
C SER A 42 2.07 3.11 -10.44
N LEU A 43 3.19 2.43 -10.18
CA LEU A 43 3.59 2.01 -8.84
C LEU A 43 4.49 3.03 -8.13
N TYR A 44 4.99 4.07 -8.83
CA TYR A 44 5.90 5.04 -8.23
C TYR A 44 5.17 5.96 -7.23
N ARG A 45 5.43 5.76 -5.93
CA ARG A 45 4.80 6.50 -4.83
C ARG A 45 5.85 6.96 -3.81
N PRO A 46 6.58 8.07 -4.05
CA PRO A 46 7.58 8.57 -3.13
C PRO A 46 6.95 9.00 -1.80
N TYR A 47 7.68 8.80 -0.70
CA TYR A 47 7.25 9.25 0.61
C TYR A 47 7.17 10.78 0.65
N LYS A 48 6.00 11.33 0.96
CA LYS A 48 5.84 12.78 1.15
C LYS A 48 6.20 13.11 2.60
N PRO A 49 7.17 14.00 2.87
CA PRO A 49 7.47 14.42 4.23
C PRO A 49 6.22 15.07 4.84
N LYS A 50 5.93 14.77 6.11
CA LYS A 50 4.90 15.47 6.88
C LYS A 50 5.35 16.93 7.04
N LYS A 51 4.47 17.88 6.69
CA LYS A 51 4.65 19.31 6.97
C LYS A 51 4.50 19.59 8.45
#